data_AF-A0A0W0VAU8-F1
#
_entry.id   AF-A0A0W0VAU8-F1
#
_cell.length_a   1.000
_cell.length_b   1.000
_cell.length_c   1.000
_cell.angle_alpha   90.00
_cell.angle_beta   90.00
_cell.angle_gamma   90.00
#
_symmetry.space_group_name_H-M   'P 1'
#
loop_
_entity.id
_entity.type
_entity.pdbx_description
1 polymer ?
#
loop_
_entity_poly.entity_id
_entity_poly.type
_entity_poly.pdbx_seq_one_letter_code
_entity_poly.pdbx_strand_id
1 'polypeptide(L)'
;MINIADLIHIILPFLALIVLVLGLKFKRSNYILIALWVSLITLLLAYRASGGEILGSYFNYLHASTYSLNLIILLVSFLYLLLTAVARINHYLIRSVSSLVSAALTIGVVFLLINLWVNAIFIEHRLAGTPILQVATFNKPPYCDYKYVFYKISDNNKVKFMCPNHYGLLPSIGELNAAPTFVIKQLPTEVRARFQQPT
;
A
#
# COMPACT_ATOMS: atom_id res chain seq x y z
N MET A 1 -14.72 16.12 -2.89
CA MET A 1 -15.83 15.97 -1.92
C MET A 1 -15.58 14.66 -1.18
N ILE A 2 -15.51 14.70 0.16
CA ILE A 2 -15.31 13.48 0.98
C ILE A 2 -16.60 12.69 0.94
N ASN A 3 -16.56 11.46 0.42
CA ASN A 3 -17.73 10.61 0.39
C ASN A 3 -17.90 9.90 1.75
N ILE A 4 -19.10 9.40 2.07
CA ILE A 4 -19.35 8.71 3.35
C ILE A 4 -18.40 7.50 3.52
N ALA A 5 -18.07 6.83 2.41
CA ALA A 5 -17.09 5.75 2.40
C ALA A 5 -15.69 6.22 2.86
N ASP A 6 -15.20 7.35 2.36
CA ASP A 6 -13.89 7.91 2.76
C ASP A 6 -13.89 8.27 4.24
N LEU A 7 -15.00 8.81 4.74
CA LEU A 7 -15.15 9.13 6.16
C LEU A 7 -15.07 7.87 7.03
N ILE A 8 -15.72 6.76 6.61
CA ILE A 8 -15.64 5.47 7.32
C ILE A 8 -14.21 4.93 7.32
N HIS A 9 -13.52 5.00 6.17
CA HIS A 9 -12.12 4.55 6.05
C HIS A 9 -11.14 5.37 6.90
N ILE A 10 -11.48 6.62 7.23
CA ILE A 10 -10.70 7.46 8.14
C ILE A 10 -11.06 7.13 9.59
N ILE A 11 -12.35 7.11 9.96
CA ILE A 11 -12.79 7.01 11.36
C ILE A 11 -12.44 5.66 11.98
N LEU A 12 -12.62 4.55 11.24
CA LEU A 12 -12.44 3.21 11.82
C LEU A 12 -11.00 2.92 12.29
N PRO A 13 -9.92 3.25 11.53
CA PRO A 13 -8.56 3.16 12.06
C PRO A 13 -8.35 3.97 13.34
N PHE A 14 -8.90 5.19 13.43
CA PHE A 14 -8.78 6.01 14.64
C PHE A 14 -9.53 5.42 15.83
N LEU A 15 -10.73 4.86 15.60
CA LEU A 15 -11.46 4.14 16.63
C LEU A 15 -10.66 2.92 17.13
N ALA A 16 -10.09 2.14 16.20
CA ALA A 16 -9.23 1.00 16.54
C ALA A 16 -8.00 1.44 17.35
N LEU A 17 -7.40 2.59 16.99
CA LEU A 17 -6.26 3.16 17.71
C LEU A 17 -6.64 3.53 19.15
N ILE A 18 -7.76 4.23 19.34
CA ILE A 18 -8.25 4.63 20.68
C ILE A 18 -8.47 3.39 21.53
N VAL A 19 -9.16 2.38 20.99
CA VAL A 19 -9.43 1.12 21.70
C VAL A 19 -8.14 0.37 22.03
N LEU A 20 -7.16 0.34 21.11
CA LEU A 20 -5.85 -0.28 21.34
C LEU A 20 -5.09 0.43 22.47
N VAL A 21 -5.02 1.77 22.43
CA VAL A 21 -4.34 2.58 23.45
C VAL A 21 -4.99 2.37 24.82
N LEU A 22 -6.32 2.35 24.91
CA LEU A 22 -7.04 2.03 26.15
C LEU A 22 -6.71 0.60 26.62
N GLY A 23 -6.68 -0.37 25.72
CA GLY A 23 -6.33 -1.76 26.03
C GLY A 23 -4.92 -1.92 26.58
N LEU A 24 -3.94 -1.23 26.00
CA LEU A 24 -2.56 -1.23 26.47
C LEU A 24 -2.43 -0.49 27.81
N LYS A 25 -3.04 0.69 27.95
CA LYS A 25 -3.00 1.51 29.17
C LYS A 25 -3.60 0.78 30.38
N PHE A 26 -4.74 0.13 30.20
CA PHE A 26 -5.43 -0.60 31.26
C PHE A 26 -5.05 -2.08 31.35
N LYS A 27 -4.12 -2.56 30.49
CA LYS A 27 -3.69 -3.97 30.40
C LYS A 27 -4.85 -4.96 30.25
N ARG A 28 -5.90 -4.58 29.51
CA ARG A 28 -7.10 -5.41 29.31
C ARG A 28 -7.11 -6.00 27.90
N SER A 29 -6.85 -7.31 27.80
CA SER A 29 -6.79 -8.03 26.52
C SER A 29 -8.09 -7.96 25.70
N ASN A 30 -9.26 -7.81 26.35
CA ASN A 30 -10.54 -7.69 25.65
C ASN A 30 -10.61 -6.44 24.77
N TYR A 31 -10.05 -5.31 25.22
CA TYR A 31 -9.98 -4.10 24.39
C TYR A 31 -9.04 -4.32 23.20
N ILE A 32 -7.91 -4.98 23.41
CA ILE A 32 -6.95 -5.28 22.33
C ILE A 32 -7.58 -6.24 21.31
N LEU A 33 -8.40 -7.21 21.75
CA LEU A 33 -9.17 -8.07 20.87
C LEU A 33 -10.22 -7.28 20.06
N ILE A 34 -10.90 -6.31 20.68
CA ILE A 34 -11.83 -5.43 19.96
C ILE A 34 -11.07 -4.58 18.93
N ALA A 35 -9.92 -4.00 19.28
CA ALA A 35 -9.08 -3.25 18.35
C ALA A 35 -8.64 -4.11 17.16
N LEU A 36 -8.25 -5.36 17.40
CA LEU A 36 -7.93 -6.33 16.34
C LEU A 36 -9.13 -6.53 15.40
N TRP A 37 -10.32 -6.78 15.94
CA TRP A 37 -11.53 -6.99 15.13
C TRP A 37 -11.91 -5.75 14.31
N VAL A 38 -11.89 -4.56 14.93
CA VAL A 38 -12.17 -3.31 14.21
C VAL A 38 -11.15 -3.10 13.09
N SER A 39 -9.87 -3.38 13.36
CA SER A 39 -8.80 -3.25 12.36
C SER A 39 -8.94 -4.24 11.20
N LEU A 40 -9.34 -5.49 11.46
CA LEU A 40 -9.63 -6.50 10.43
C LEU A 40 -10.81 -6.10 9.54
N ILE A 41 -11.91 -5.61 10.16
CA ILE A 41 -13.07 -5.11 9.41
C ILE A 41 -12.66 -3.92 8.53
N THR A 42 -11.89 -2.99 9.09
CA THR A 42 -11.35 -1.83 8.37
C THR A 42 -10.52 -2.25 7.16
N LEU A 43 -9.65 -3.25 7.33
CA LEU A 43 -8.81 -3.79 6.26
C LEU A 43 -9.67 -4.39 5.12
N LEU A 44 -10.69 -5.17 5.48
CA LEU A 44 -11.64 -5.78 4.53
C LEU A 44 -12.43 -4.73 3.75
N LEU A 45 -12.88 -3.68 4.43
CA LEU A 45 -13.58 -2.57 3.78
C LEU A 45 -12.65 -1.82 2.82
N ALA A 46 -11.43 -1.51 3.24
CA ALA A 46 -10.44 -0.84 2.40
C ALA A 46 -10.09 -1.68 1.16
N TYR A 47 -9.96 -3.01 1.30
CA TYR A 47 -9.73 -3.92 0.19
C TYR A 47 -10.88 -3.94 -0.84
N ARG A 48 -12.13 -3.88 -0.36
CA ARG A 48 -13.30 -3.79 -1.27
C ARG A 48 -13.37 -2.43 -1.96
N ALA A 49 -13.10 -1.35 -1.22
CA ALA A 49 -13.11 0.00 -1.77
C ALA A 49 -12.03 0.20 -2.85
N SER A 50 -10.90 -0.49 -2.72
CA SER A 50 -9.84 -0.48 -3.72
C SER A 50 -10.06 -1.44 -4.90
N GLY A 51 -11.28 -1.97 -5.08
CA GLY A 51 -11.60 -2.86 -6.20
C GLY A 51 -10.94 -4.24 -6.13
N GLY A 52 -10.48 -4.66 -4.94
CA GLY A 52 -9.71 -5.89 -4.76
C GLY A 52 -8.21 -5.73 -4.97
N GLU A 53 -7.71 -4.50 -5.12
CA GLU A 53 -6.27 -4.22 -5.25
C GLU A 53 -5.71 -3.63 -3.95
N ILE A 54 -4.77 -4.30 -3.29
CA ILE A 54 -4.14 -3.79 -2.06
C ILE A 54 -3.15 -2.65 -2.35
N LEU A 55 -2.81 -2.41 -3.62
CA LEU A 55 -1.79 -1.45 -4.09
C LEU A 55 -2.20 -0.80 -5.43
N GLY A 56 -3.50 -0.58 -5.63
CA GLY A 56 -4.05 -0.01 -6.87
C GLY A 56 -3.98 1.52 -6.94
N SER A 57 -4.59 2.07 -7.99
CA SER A 57 -4.68 3.53 -8.25
C SER A 57 -5.41 4.35 -7.17
N TYR A 58 -6.05 3.67 -6.21
CA TYR A 58 -6.77 4.25 -5.08
C TYR A 58 -5.85 4.83 -3.98
N PHE A 59 -4.58 4.41 -3.92
CA PHE A 59 -3.69 4.78 -2.81
C PHE A 59 -2.99 6.13 -3.03
N ASN A 60 -3.73 7.23 -2.87
CA ASN A 60 -3.14 8.56 -2.65
C ASN A 60 -2.53 8.67 -1.24
N TYR A 61 -1.93 9.81 -0.89
CA TYR A 61 -1.32 9.97 0.45
C TYR A 61 -2.29 9.77 1.62
N LEU A 62 -3.54 10.19 1.47
CA LEU A 62 -4.56 10.04 2.52
C LEU A 62 -4.86 8.57 2.76
N HIS A 63 -5.18 7.81 1.70
CA HIS A 63 -5.50 6.39 1.80
C HIS A 63 -4.28 5.56 2.22
N ALA A 64 -3.07 5.91 1.75
CA ALA A 64 -1.84 5.26 2.19
C ALA A 64 -1.58 5.49 3.69
N SER A 65 -1.84 6.70 4.20
CA SER A 65 -1.67 7.02 5.62
C SER A 65 -2.67 6.28 6.51
N THR A 66 -3.96 6.28 6.15
CA THR A 66 -4.99 5.57 6.92
C THR A 66 -4.80 4.05 6.89
N TYR A 67 -4.40 3.50 5.74
CA TYR A 67 -4.10 2.08 5.62
C TYR A 67 -2.83 1.70 6.40
N SER A 68 -1.78 2.52 6.36
CA SER A 68 -0.57 2.34 7.18
C SER A 68 -0.89 2.29 8.66
N LEU A 69 -1.68 3.24 9.13
CA LEU A 69 -2.12 3.29 10.53
C LEU A 69 -2.87 2.00 10.91
N ASN A 70 -3.81 1.57 10.07
CA ASN A 70 -4.57 0.35 10.31
C ASN A 70 -3.68 -0.90 10.37
N LEU A 71 -2.71 -1.04 9.45
CA LEU A 71 -1.76 -2.17 9.45
C LEU A 71 -0.91 -2.21 10.73
N ILE A 72 -0.46 -1.05 11.22
CA ILE A 72 0.32 -0.97 12.47
C ILE A 72 -0.55 -1.40 13.66
N ILE A 73 -1.79 -0.92 13.74
CA ILE A 73 -2.74 -1.30 14.81
C ILE A 73 -2.99 -2.81 14.77
N LEU A 74 -3.22 -3.37 13.58
CA LEU A 74 -3.42 -4.80 13.38
C LEU A 74 -2.22 -5.61 13.87
N LEU A 75 -1.02 -5.23 13.44
CA LEU A 75 0.23 -5.90 13.80
C LEU A 75 0.45 -5.86 15.33
N VAL A 76 0.33 -4.68 15.95
CA VAL A 76 0.54 -4.52 17.39
C VAL A 76 -0.49 -5.32 18.18
N SER A 77 -1.77 -5.26 17.79
CA SER A 77 -2.84 -6.01 18.47
C SER A 77 -2.60 -7.53 18.37
N PHE A 78 -2.24 -8.01 17.18
CA PHE A 78 -1.97 -9.42 16.95
C PHE A 78 -0.74 -9.90 17.73
N LEU A 79 0.38 -9.18 17.64
CA LEU A 79 1.61 -9.51 18.37
C LEU A 79 1.38 -9.52 19.88
N TYR A 80 0.67 -8.52 20.41
CA TYR A 80 0.35 -8.47 21.84
C TYR A 80 -0.43 -9.71 22.29
N LEU A 81 -1.49 -10.07 21.57
CA LEU A 81 -2.34 -11.22 21.92
C LEU A 81 -1.57 -12.54 21.78
N LEU A 82 -0.79 -12.69 20.70
CA LEU A 82 0.04 -13.87 20.45
C LEU A 82 1.08 -14.07 21.56
N LEU A 83 1.87 -13.03 21.85
CA LEU A 83 2.93 -13.10 22.85
C LEU A 83 2.35 -13.29 24.26
N THR A 84 1.20 -12.67 24.57
CA THR A 84 0.51 -12.87 25.85
C THR A 84 0.01 -14.30 26.01
N ALA A 85 -0.53 -14.90 24.93
CA ALA A 85 -0.99 -16.29 24.96
C ALA A 85 0.19 -17.27 25.13
N VAL A 86 1.28 -17.04 24.38
CA VAL A 86 2.46 -17.90 24.38
C VAL A 86 3.26 -17.79 25.70
N ALA A 87 3.27 -16.62 26.35
CA ALA A 87 3.92 -16.44 27.64
C ALA A 87 3.40 -17.41 28.73
N ARG A 88 2.13 -17.81 28.64
CA ARG A 88 1.48 -18.77 29.57
C ARG A 88 1.88 -20.22 29.30
N ILE A 89 2.48 -20.50 28.15
CA ILE A 89 2.83 -21.85 27.72
C ILE A 89 4.33 -22.07 27.96
N ASN A 90 4.68 -23.08 28.77
CA ASN A 90 6.07 -23.40 29.10
C ASN A 90 6.66 -24.45 28.14
N HIS A 91 6.50 -24.25 26.83
CA HIS A 91 6.99 -25.18 25.80
C HIS A 91 7.91 -24.47 24.81
N TYR A 92 9.16 -24.92 24.72
CA TYR A 92 10.21 -24.24 23.96
C TYR A 92 9.88 -24.11 22.46
N LEU A 93 9.35 -25.17 21.83
CA LEU A 93 8.98 -25.12 20.41
C LEU A 93 7.91 -24.07 20.12
N ILE A 94 6.93 -23.92 21.02
CA ILE A 94 5.83 -22.97 20.82
C ILE A 94 6.36 -21.53 20.89
N ARG A 95 7.29 -21.26 21.81
CA ARG A 95 7.98 -19.96 21.91
C ARG A 95 8.83 -19.66 20.67
N SER A 96 9.61 -20.63 20.20
CA SER A 96 10.46 -20.45 19.00
C SER A 96 9.62 -20.22 17.74
N VAL A 97 8.57 -21.02 17.53
CA VAL A 97 7.65 -20.84 16.39
C VAL A 97 6.92 -19.51 16.47
N SER A 98 6.42 -19.13 17.64
CA SER A 98 5.75 -17.83 17.82
C SER A 98 6.69 -16.65 17.54
N SER A 99 7.95 -16.74 17.94
CA SER A 99 8.96 -15.71 17.67
C SER A 99 9.25 -15.60 16.17
N LEU A 100 9.39 -16.73 15.48
CA LEU A 100 9.58 -16.78 14.04
C LEU A 100 8.39 -16.18 13.28
N VAL A 101 7.16 -16.54 13.67
CA VAL A 101 5.92 -15.98 13.09
C VAL A 101 5.84 -14.48 13.34
N SER A 102 6.18 -14.03 14.55
CA SER A 102 6.18 -12.60 14.90
C SER A 102 7.18 -11.81 14.05
N ALA A 103 8.39 -12.35 13.85
CA ALA A 103 9.41 -11.75 13.00
C ALA A 103 8.96 -11.70 11.53
N ALA A 104 8.44 -12.81 10.99
CA ALA A 104 7.94 -12.88 9.62
C ALA A 104 6.78 -11.90 9.37
N LEU A 105 5.83 -11.79 10.30
CA LEU A 105 4.73 -10.83 10.21
C LEU A 105 5.22 -9.38 10.24
N THR A 106 6.17 -9.08 11.12
CA THR A 106 6.74 -7.73 11.21
C THR A 106 7.45 -7.34 9.92
N ILE A 107 8.30 -8.23 9.37
CA ILE A 107 8.98 -8.01 8.09
C ILE A 107 7.98 -7.86 6.95
N GLY A 108 6.95 -8.72 6.91
CA GLY A 108 5.90 -8.65 5.91
C GLY A 108 5.14 -7.32 5.92
N VAL A 109 4.77 -6.83 7.10
CA VAL A 109 4.12 -5.51 7.25
C VAL A 109 5.06 -4.39 6.83
N VAL A 110 6.36 -4.44 7.18
CA VAL A 110 7.33 -3.44 6.74
C VAL A 110 7.44 -3.38 5.21
N PHE A 111 7.54 -4.53 4.54
CA PHE A 111 7.55 -4.55 3.07
C PHE A 111 6.25 -4.02 2.47
N LEU A 112 5.10 -4.38 3.05
CA LEU A 112 3.81 -3.88 2.61
C LEU A 112 3.71 -2.35 2.74
N LEU A 113 4.20 -1.79 3.85
CA LEU A 113 4.26 -0.34 4.07
C LEU A 113 5.17 0.36 3.07
N ILE A 114 6.36 -0.18 2.79
CA ILE A 114 7.26 0.39 1.77
C ILE A 114 6.56 0.40 0.42
N ASN A 115 5.95 -0.72 0.03
CA ASN A 115 5.26 -0.85 -1.25
C ASN A 115 4.10 0.16 -1.36
N LEU A 116 3.29 0.26 -0.30
CA LEU A 116 2.18 1.20 -0.19
C LEU A 116 2.63 2.66 -0.38
N TRP A 117 3.73 3.05 0.27
CA TRP A 117 4.24 4.42 0.17
C TRP A 117 4.90 4.73 -1.16
N VAL A 118 5.64 3.79 -1.75
CA VAL A 118 6.17 3.97 -3.12
C VAL A 118 5.02 4.13 -4.11
N ASN A 119 3.98 3.31 -3.99
CA ASN A 119 2.79 3.42 -4.82
C ASN A 119 2.08 4.77 -4.61
N ALA A 120 1.97 5.25 -3.37
CA ALA A 120 1.35 6.55 -3.09
C ALA A 120 2.12 7.73 -3.69
N ILE A 121 3.45 7.73 -3.56
CA ILE A 121 4.32 8.74 -4.19
C ILE A 121 4.17 8.69 -5.72
N PHE A 122 4.01 7.49 -6.28
CA PHE A 122 3.76 7.30 -7.70
C PHE A 122 2.37 7.80 -8.11
N ILE A 123 1.32 7.60 -7.33
CA ILE A 123 -0.03 8.03 -7.71
C ILE A 123 -0.21 9.54 -7.53
N GLU A 124 0.29 10.13 -6.45
CA GLU A 124 0.02 11.52 -6.09
C GLU A 124 0.58 12.52 -7.12
N HIS A 125 1.84 12.35 -7.52
CA HIS A 125 2.52 13.29 -8.43
C HIS A 125 2.22 13.00 -9.91
N ARG A 126 0.96 12.76 -10.22
CA ARG A 126 0.46 12.44 -11.56
C ARG A 126 -0.23 13.67 -12.11
N LEU A 127 0.08 14.00 -13.36
CA LEU A 127 -0.58 15.08 -14.06
C LEU A 127 -2.09 14.82 -14.12
N ALA A 128 -2.86 15.72 -13.51
CA ALA A 128 -4.31 15.62 -13.43
C ALA A 128 -4.93 15.39 -14.84
N GLY A 129 -5.86 14.45 -14.95
CA GLY A 129 -6.53 14.10 -16.20
C GLY A 129 -5.76 13.13 -17.13
N THR A 130 -4.52 12.75 -16.83
CA THR A 130 -3.79 11.72 -17.63
C THR A 130 -3.93 10.34 -17.02
N PRO A 131 -4.18 9.21 -17.70
CA PRO A 131 -4.33 7.90 -17.04
C PRO A 131 -3.01 7.34 -16.46
N ILE A 132 -3.11 6.44 -15.47
CA ILE A 132 -2.02 5.52 -15.12
C ILE A 132 -2.13 4.32 -16.05
N LEU A 133 -1.07 3.99 -16.76
CA LEU A 133 -1.05 2.93 -17.75
C LEU A 133 -0.35 1.70 -17.17
N GLN A 134 -1.02 0.56 -17.28
CA GLN A 134 -0.55 -0.69 -16.75
C GLN A 134 -0.25 -1.61 -17.93
N VAL A 135 1.03 -1.87 -18.18
CA VAL A 135 1.48 -2.53 -19.40
C VAL A 135 2.17 -3.84 -19.06
N ALA A 136 1.59 -4.93 -19.56
CA ALA A 136 2.21 -6.25 -19.56
C ALA A 136 2.93 -6.47 -20.90
N THR A 137 4.22 -6.79 -20.84
CA THR A 137 5.03 -7.08 -22.03
C THR A 137 5.48 -8.55 -22.03
N PHE A 138 5.51 -9.17 -23.21
CA PHE A 138 6.05 -10.53 -23.35
C PHE A 138 7.56 -10.58 -23.03
N ASN A 139 8.28 -9.56 -23.49
CA ASN A 139 9.69 -9.35 -23.23
C ASN A 139 9.88 -8.23 -22.20
N LYS A 140 10.74 -8.45 -21.21
CA LYS A 140 11.04 -7.42 -20.20
C LYS A 140 11.70 -6.20 -20.88
N PRO A 141 11.28 -4.97 -20.56
CA PRO A 141 11.98 -3.80 -21.08
C PRO A 141 13.37 -3.69 -20.43
N PRO A 142 14.35 -3.06 -21.09
CA PRO A 142 15.74 -3.04 -20.61
C PRO A 142 15.93 -2.31 -19.28
N TYR A 143 14.98 -1.46 -18.90
CA TYR A 143 14.99 -0.68 -17.65
C TYR A 143 14.12 -1.27 -16.53
N CYS A 144 13.48 -2.42 -16.75
CA CYS A 144 12.70 -3.09 -15.72
C CYS A 144 12.91 -4.62 -15.76
N ASP A 145 13.26 -5.19 -14.62
CA ASP A 145 13.42 -6.65 -14.48
C ASP A 145 12.11 -7.43 -14.39
N TYR A 146 10.98 -6.73 -14.53
CA TYR A 146 9.66 -7.30 -14.46
C TYR A 146 8.90 -7.06 -15.77
N LYS A 147 8.04 -8.01 -16.15
CA LYS A 147 7.20 -7.93 -17.36
C LYS A 147 6.03 -6.96 -17.23
N TYR A 148 5.82 -6.44 -16.04
CA TYR A 148 4.70 -5.58 -15.71
C TYR A 148 5.22 -4.23 -15.24
N VAL A 149 4.86 -3.18 -15.97
CA VAL A 149 5.34 -1.83 -15.69
C VAL A 149 4.15 -0.88 -15.68
N PHE A 150 4.09 -0.04 -14.66
CA PHE A 150 3.14 1.05 -14.59
C PHE A 150 3.79 2.31 -15.12
N TYR A 151 3.07 3.10 -15.90
CA TYR A 151 3.53 4.39 -16.43
C TYR A 151 2.57 5.49 -16.02
N LYS A 152 3.12 6.68 -15.79
CA LYS A 152 2.35 7.91 -15.59
C LYS A 152 3.04 9.09 -16.27
N ILE A 153 2.26 10.14 -16.50
CA ILE A 153 2.81 11.46 -16.76
C ILE A 153 2.89 12.18 -15.41
N SER A 154 4.08 12.65 -15.04
CA SER A 154 4.23 13.49 -13.85
C SER A 154 3.93 14.95 -14.14
N ASP A 155 3.77 15.74 -13.08
CA ASP A 155 3.38 17.16 -13.14
C ASP A 155 4.37 18.02 -13.93
N ASN A 156 5.62 17.56 -14.07
CA ASN A 156 6.65 18.16 -14.91
C ASN A 156 6.62 17.71 -16.39
N ASN A 157 5.51 17.13 -16.85
CA ASN A 157 5.32 16.58 -18.20
C ASN A 157 6.36 15.51 -18.61
N LYS A 158 6.96 14.79 -17.65
CA LYS A 158 7.84 13.65 -17.96
C LYS A 158 7.10 12.33 -17.80
N VAL A 159 7.56 11.31 -18.52
CA VAL A 159 7.09 9.94 -18.33
C VAL A 159 7.85 9.31 -17.17
N LYS A 160 7.13 8.93 -16.11
CA LYS A 160 7.66 8.11 -15.02
C LYS A 160 7.13 6.70 -15.13
N PHE A 161 7.93 5.74 -14.69
CA PHE A 161 7.52 4.35 -14.60
C PHE A 161 7.71 3.82 -13.19
N MET A 162 6.86 2.89 -12.78
CA MET A 162 7.02 2.10 -11.58
C MET A 162 7.26 0.65 -11.98
N CYS A 163 8.44 0.16 -11.62
CA CYS A 163 8.92 -1.17 -11.93
C CYS A 163 9.01 -2.00 -10.65
N PRO A 164 8.25 -3.09 -10.53
CA PRO A 164 8.47 -4.10 -9.50
C PRO A 164 9.88 -4.68 -9.62
N ASN A 165 10.51 -5.00 -8.49
CA ASN A 165 11.76 -5.76 -8.51
C ASN A 165 11.53 -7.18 -9.07
N HIS A 166 12.61 -7.95 -9.25
CA HIS A 166 12.57 -9.30 -9.79
C HIS A 166 11.55 -10.22 -9.08
N TYR A 167 11.37 -10.04 -7.76
CA TYR A 167 10.44 -10.83 -6.94
C TYR A 167 9.02 -10.26 -6.88
N GLY A 168 8.75 -9.10 -7.50
CA GLY A 168 7.46 -8.42 -7.43
C GLY A 168 7.11 -7.85 -6.04
N LEU A 169 8.06 -7.82 -5.11
CA LEU A 169 7.83 -7.47 -3.71
C LEU A 169 7.94 -5.96 -3.45
N LEU A 170 8.91 -5.30 -4.10
CA LEU A 170 9.20 -3.88 -3.90
C LEU A 170 9.28 -3.17 -5.24
N PRO A 171 8.43 -2.15 -5.48
CA PRO A 171 8.53 -1.31 -6.66
C PRO A 171 9.61 -0.24 -6.50
N SER A 172 10.13 0.21 -7.64
CA SER A 172 11.01 1.36 -7.77
C SER A 172 10.42 2.32 -8.81
N ILE A 173 10.66 3.62 -8.64
CA ILE A 173 10.20 4.65 -9.56
C ILE A 173 11.39 5.16 -10.37
N GLY A 174 11.28 5.13 -11.69
CA GLY A 174 12.25 5.70 -12.61
C GLY A 174 11.62 6.74 -13.54
N GLU A 175 12.47 7.45 -14.28
CA GLU A 175 12.06 8.41 -15.32
C GLU A 175 12.56 7.94 -16.69
N LEU A 176 11.76 8.16 -17.73
CA LEU A 176 12.16 7.94 -19.12
C LEU A 176 12.41 9.29 -19.80
N ASN A 177 13.56 9.41 -20.45
CA ASN A 177 13.93 10.60 -21.23
C ASN A 177 13.04 10.78 -22.46
N ALA A 178 12.57 9.67 -23.05
CA ALA A 178 11.67 9.66 -24.18
C ALA A 178 10.40 8.87 -23.85
N ALA A 179 9.24 9.46 -24.15
CA ALA A 179 7.96 8.83 -23.94
C ALA A 179 7.74 7.68 -24.95
N PRO A 180 7.50 6.43 -24.50
CA PRO A 180 7.21 5.34 -25.42
C PRO A 180 5.95 5.62 -26.24
N THR A 181 5.93 5.24 -27.50
CA THR A 181 4.82 5.54 -28.42
C THR A 181 3.47 4.97 -27.96
N PHE A 182 3.47 3.83 -27.26
CA PHE A 182 2.25 3.26 -26.68
C PHE A 182 1.69 4.11 -25.53
N VAL A 183 2.55 4.76 -24.74
CA VAL A 183 2.14 5.69 -23.68
C VAL A 183 1.48 6.92 -24.32
N ILE A 184 2.15 7.53 -25.30
CA ILE A 184 1.67 8.74 -25.98
C ILE A 184 0.29 8.52 -26.64
N LYS A 185 0.08 7.36 -27.25
CA LYS A 185 -1.18 7.03 -27.93
C LYS A 185 -2.39 6.93 -26.97
N GLN A 186 -2.15 6.67 -25.69
CA GLN A 186 -3.20 6.55 -24.67
C GLN A 186 -3.43 7.86 -23.89
N LEU A 187 -2.70 8.94 -24.21
CA LEU A 187 -2.89 10.24 -23.58
C LEU A 187 -4.06 11.01 -24.21
N PRO A 188 -4.74 11.88 -23.43
CA PRO A 188 -5.68 12.85 -23.95
C PRO A 188 -5.03 13.74 -25.03
N THR A 189 -5.81 14.16 -26.02
CA THR A 189 -5.33 14.92 -27.20
C THR A 189 -4.57 16.18 -26.81
N GLU A 190 -5.02 16.88 -25.77
CA GLU A 190 -4.40 18.11 -25.25
C GLU A 190 -2.99 17.87 -24.69
N VAL A 191 -2.79 16.75 -24.00
CA VAL A 191 -1.50 16.37 -23.41
C VAL A 191 -0.57 15.82 -24.50
N ARG A 192 -1.13 15.08 -25.46
CA ARG A 192 -0.39 14.52 -26.59
C ARG A 192 0.33 15.59 -27.43
N ALA A 193 -0.30 16.75 -27.61
CA ALA A 193 0.31 17.89 -28.32
C ALA A 193 1.63 18.37 -27.67
N ARG A 194 1.75 18.28 -26.34
CA ARG A 194 2.95 18.70 -25.60
C ARG A 194 4.16 17.78 -25.79
N PHE A 195 3.91 16.52 -26.16
CA PHE A 195 4.95 15.53 -26.46
C PHE A 195 5.28 15.45 -27.95
N GLN A 196 4.54 16.17 -28.81
CA GLN A 196 4.76 16.24 -30.25
C GLN A 196 5.47 17.53 -30.69
N GLN A 197 5.66 18.49 -29.79
CA GLN A 197 6.48 19.66 -30.07
C GLN A 197 7.96 19.26 -30.00
N PRO A 198 8.72 19.39 -31.11
CA PRO A 198 10.16 19.14 -31.09
C PRO A 198 10.83 20.20 -30.21
N THR A 199 11.76 19.75 -29.36
CA THR A 199 12.82 20.62 -28.83
C THR A 199 13.88 20.79 -29.90
#